data_AF-A0A318CZG0-F1
#
_entry.id   AF-A0A318CZG0-F1
#
_cell.length_a   1.000
_cell.length_b   1.000
_cell.length_c   1.000
_cell.angle_alpha   90.00
_cell.angle_beta   90.00
_cell.angle_gamma   90.00
#
_symmetry.space_group_name_H-M   'P 1'
#
loop_
_entity.id
_entity.type
_entity.pdbx_description
1 polymer ?
#
loop_
_entity_poly.entity_id
_entity_poly.type
_entity_poly.pdbx_seq_one_letter_code
_entity_poly.pdbx_strand_id
1 'polypeptide(L)'
;MNFPRFSTLPPINENNPLVINPLKRLAYGSIMAGFIITSNITPTKTQIITISPILKTSALLVTILGFIIALELANLTKTQLKTNPNLLTHNFSNILGYFPSIIHRLVPKINLQ
;
A
#
# COMPACT_ATOMS: atom_id res chain seq x y z
N MET A 1 4.90 -4.40 17.34
CA MET A 1 5.68 -3.15 17.43
C MET A 1 5.35 -2.51 18.77
N ASN A 2 5.85 -3.09 19.87
CA ASN A 2 5.50 -2.61 21.22
C ASN A 2 6.59 -1.68 21.79
N PHE A 3 7.71 -1.53 21.07
CA PHE A 3 8.85 -0.72 21.48
C PHE A 3 9.25 0.20 20.33
N PRO A 4 9.47 1.50 20.60
CA PRO A 4 9.90 2.46 19.59
C PRO A 4 11.31 2.12 19.10
N ARG A 5 11.53 2.17 17.79
CA ARG A 5 12.85 1.99 17.15
C ARG A 5 13.48 3.30 16.68
N PHE A 6 12.89 4.44 17.07
CA PHE A 6 13.45 5.77 16.83
C PHE A 6 14.48 6.14 17.92
N SER A 7 15.30 7.15 17.67
CA SER A 7 16.31 7.65 18.62
C SER A 7 15.71 8.06 19.97
N THR A 8 16.44 7.89 21.07
CA THR A 8 15.94 8.13 22.45
C THR A 8 15.36 9.52 22.69
N LEU A 9 15.85 10.55 21.99
CA LEU A 9 15.39 11.94 22.12
C LEU A 9 14.88 12.48 20.78
N PRO A 10 13.68 12.10 20.32
CA PRO A 10 13.11 12.66 19.11
C PRO A 10 12.36 13.97 19.43
N PRO A 11 12.59 15.07 18.70
CA PRO A 11 11.81 16.30 18.87
C PRO A 11 10.44 16.18 18.17
N ILE A 12 9.54 15.35 18.70
CA ILE A 12 8.19 15.15 18.14
C ILE A 12 7.29 16.32 18.53
N ASN A 13 6.78 17.05 17.54
CA ASN A 13 5.80 18.12 17.76
C ASN A 13 4.74 18.12 16.65
N GLU A 14 3.51 17.77 17.00
CA GLU A 14 2.36 17.76 16.09
C GLU A 14 1.41 18.95 16.30
N ASN A 15 1.71 19.84 17.25
CA ASN A 15 0.80 20.93 17.66
C ASN A 15 0.78 22.13 16.70
N ASN A 16 1.33 22.00 15.50
CA ASN A 16 1.34 23.08 14.53
C ASN A 16 0.00 23.13 13.77
N PRO A 17 -0.79 24.21 13.90
CA PRO A 17 -2.07 24.35 13.20
C PRO A 17 -1.92 24.32 11.67
N LEU A 18 -0.77 24.74 11.13
CA LEU A 18 -0.48 24.67 9.68
C LEU A 18 -0.35 23.23 9.16
N VAL A 19 -0.07 22.26 10.04
CA VAL A 19 -0.03 20.83 9.70
C VAL A 19 -1.39 20.17 9.97
N ILE A 20 -2.00 20.48 11.12
CA ILE A 20 -3.26 19.87 11.56
C ILE A 20 -4.42 20.24 10.62
N ASN A 21 -4.57 21.51 10.24
CA ASN A 21 -5.74 21.97 9.49
C ASN A 21 -5.82 21.36 8.08
N PRO A 22 -4.72 21.29 7.29
CA PRO A 22 -4.73 20.59 6.01
C PRO A 22 -5.05 19.09 6.14
N LEU A 23 -4.49 18.39 7.14
CA LEU A 23 -4.77 16.96 7.34
C LEU A 23 -6.22 16.70 7.72
N LYS A 24 -6.80 17.52 8.61
CA LYS A 24 -8.23 17.43 8.96
C LYS A 24 -9.11 17.66 7.73
N ARG A 25 -8.83 18.70 6.94
CA ARG A 25 -9.57 18.98 5.69
C ARG A 25 -9.47 17.82 4.71
N LEU A 26 -8.29 17.25 4.54
CA LEU A 26 -8.06 16.10 3.67
C LEU A 26 -8.85 14.88 4.16
N ALA A 27 -8.85 14.60 5.47
CA ALA A 27 -9.60 13.49 6.05
C ALA A 27 -11.11 13.62 5.81
N TYR A 28 -11.69 14.81 6.04
CA TYR A 28 -13.10 15.06 5.73
C TYR A 28 -13.39 14.89 4.23
N GLY A 29 -12.48 15.35 3.37
CA GLY A 29 -12.54 15.14 1.93
C GLY A 29 -12.53 13.66 1.55
N SER A 30 -11.60 12.86 2.07
CA SER A 30 -11.47 11.43 1.74
C SER A 30 -12.70 10.59 2.12
N ILE A 31 -13.44 10.98 3.16
CA ILE A 31 -14.65 10.26 3.58
C ILE A 31 -15.87 10.66 2.73
N MET A 32 -16.04 11.97 2.44
CA MET A 32 -17.27 12.48 1.82
C MET A 32 -17.17 12.68 0.31
N ALA A 33 -16.01 13.07 -0.22
CA ALA A 33 -15.88 13.49 -1.61
C ALA A 33 -16.21 12.37 -2.60
N GLY A 34 -15.82 11.12 -2.30
CA GLY A 34 -16.14 9.98 -3.15
C GLY A 34 -17.65 9.84 -3.39
N PHE A 35 -18.44 9.89 -2.32
CA PHE A 35 -19.91 9.80 -2.39
C PHE A 35 -20.52 10.99 -3.16
N ILE A 36 -20.10 12.21 -2.84
CA ILE A 36 -20.60 13.44 -3.49
C ILE A 36 -20.28 13.41 -4.99
N ILE A 37 -19.07 13.02 -5.38
CA ILE A 37 -18.66 12.96 -6.78
C ILE A 37 -19.47 11.88 -7.52
N THR A 38 -19.59 10.68 -6.97
CA THR A 38 -20.33 9.58 -7.64
C THR A 38 -21.82 9.85 -7.80
N SER A 39 -22.42 10.63 -6.92
CA SER A 39 -23.85 10.98 -6.97
C SER A 39 -24.16 12.14 -7.91
N ASN A 40 -23.20 13.03 -8.16
CA ASN A 40 -23.39 14.23 -9.00
C ASN A 40 -22.79 14.11 -10.41
N ILE A 41 -21.95 13.11 -10.68
CA ILE A 41 -21.40 12.87 -12.02
C ILE A 41 -22.45 12.25 -12.94
N THR A 42 -22.55 12.77 -14.16
CA THR A 42 -23.36 12.16 -15.23
C THR A 42 -22.72 10.83 -15.70
N PRO A 43 -23.46 9.71 -15.74
CA PRO A 43 -22.89 8.43 -16.16
C PRO A 43 -22.52 8.48 -17.64
N THR A 44 -21.24 8.25 -17.94
CA THR A 44 -20.72 8.22 -19.33
C THR A 44 -20.93 6.87 -20.02
N LYS A 45 -21.13 5.80 -19.25
CA LYS A 45 -21.39 4.43 -19.72
C LYS A 45 -22.43 3.76 -18.83
N THR A 46 -23.17 2.82 -19.42
CA THR A 46 -24.12 1.99 -18.67
C THR A 46 -23.38 1.03 -17.75
N GLN A 47 -23.77 1.02 -16.48
CA GLN A 47 -23.17 0.15 -15.46
C GLN A 47 -23.81 -1.24 -15.51
N ILE A 48 -22.99 -2.29 -15.43
CA ILE A 48 -23.46 -3.67 -15.34
C ILE A 48 -23.78 -3.96 -13.87
N ILE A 49 -25.07 -3.89 -13.51
CA ILE A 49 -25.54 -4.12 -12.13
C ILE A 49 -26.02 -5.56 -11.86
N THR A 50 -26.28 -6.34 -12.91
CA THR A 50 -26.70 -7.74 -12.84
C THR A 50 -25.50 -8.67 -12.97
N ILE A 51 -24.95 -9.10 -11.84
CA ILE A 51 -23.88 -10.08 -11.75
C ILE A 51 -24.12 -11.03 -10.58
N SER A 52 -23.52 -12.22 -10.61
CA SER A 52 -23.63 -13.21 -9.54
C SER A 52 -23.17 -12.62 -8.19
N PRO A 53 -23.82 -12.95 -7.05
CA PRO A 53 -23.48 -12.39 -5.74
C PRO A 53 -21.99 -12.54 -5.37
N ILE A 54 -21.38 -13.66 -5.74
CA ILE A 54 -19.95 -13.92 -5.47
C ILE A 54 -19.02 -12.93 -6.20
N LEU A 55 -19.34 -12.58 -7.44
CA LEU A 55 -18.56 -11.62 -8.22
C LEU A 55 -18.73 -10.21 -7.66
N LYS A 56 -19.95 -9.86 -7.21
CA LYS A 56 -20.27 -8.54 -6.66
C LYS A 56 -19.48 -8.23 -5.38
N THR A 57 -19.23 -9.23 -4.53
CA THR A 57 -18.52 -9.06 -3.25
C THR A 57 -17.05 -9.48 -3.29
N SER A 58 -16.55 -9.92 -4.45
CA SER A 58 -15.19 -10.46 -4.62
C SER A 58 -14.09 -9.52 -4.15
N ALA A 59 -14.15 -8.22 -4.50
CA ALA A 59 -13.16 -7.24 -4.09
C ALA A 59 -13.07 -7.12 -2.56
N LEU A 60 -14.23 -7.06 -1.88
CA LEU A 60 -14.29 -7.00 -0.42
C LEU A 60 -13.68 -8.26 0.21
N LEU A 61 -14.04 -9.45 -0.29
CA LEU A 61 -13.51 -10.71 0.22
C LEU A 61 -11.98 -10.80 0.07
N VAL A 62 -11.44 -10.44 -1.11
CA VAL A 62 -9.99 -10.45 -1.35
C VAL A 62 -9.27 -9.45 -0.45
N THR A 63 -9.83 -8.25 -0.23
CA THR A 63 -9.20 -7.28 0.69
C THR A 63 -9.15 -7.76 2.13
N ILE A 64 -10.21 -8.40 2.63
CA ILE A 64 -10.26 -8.98 3.98
C ILE A 64 -9.25 -10.12 4.11
N LEU A 65 -9.19 -11.03 3.13
CA LEU A 65 -8.22 -12.12 3.13
C LEU A 65 -6.78 -11.61 3.11
N GLY A 66 -6.48 -10.64 2.24
CA GLY A 66 -5.16 -9.99 2.18
C GLY A 66 -4.77 -9.32 3.50
N PHE A 67 -5.74 -8.66 4.15
CA PHE A 67 -5.53 -8.04 5.46
C PHE A 67 -5.22 -9.07 6.55
N ILE A 68 -5.97 -10.18 6.61
CA ILE A 68 -5.74 -11.26 7.59
C ILE A 68 -4.35 -11.87 7.41
N ILE A 69 -3.97 -12.20 6.17
CA ILE A 69 -2.65 -12.78 5.85
C ILE A 69 -1.54 -11.79 6.22
N ALA A 70 -1.69 -10.50 5.87
CA ALA A 70 -0.69 -9.48 6.20
C ALA A 70 -0.53 -9.29 7.72
N LEU A 71 -1.64 -9.32 8.47
CA LEU A 71 -1.61 -9.21 9.93
C LEU A 71 -0.90 -10.40 10.58
N GLU A 72 -1.15 -11.62 10.09
CA GLU A 72 -0.45 -12.81 10.56
C GLU A 72 1.06 -12.72 10.26
N LEU A 73 1.45 -12.38 9.03
CA LEU A 73 2.85 -12.17 8.66
C LEU A 73 3.52 -11.11 9.53
N ALA A 74 2.86 -9.98 9.80
CA ALA A 74 3.39 -8.93 10.66
C ALA A 74 3.57 -9.40 12.11
N ASN A 75 2.72 -10.29 12.61
CA ASN A 75 2.89 -10.89 13.94
C ASN A 75 4.08 -11.86 13.98
N LEU A 76 4.28 -12.65 12.93
CA LEU A 76 5.42 -13.58 12.81
C LEU A 76 6.77 -12.85 12.79
N THR A 77 6.84 -11.59 12.36
CA THR A 77 8.11 -10.81 12.43
C THR A 77 8.63 -10.56 13.84
N LYS A 78 7.81 -10.76 14.89
CA LYS A 78 8.25 -10.61 16.28
C LYS A 78 9.16 -11.76 16.72
N THR A 79 9.07 -12.91 16.05
CA THR A 79 9.85 -14.10 16.36
C THR A 79 10.76 -14.43 15.20
N GLN A 80 11.97 -14.89 15.51
CA GLN A 80 12.87 -15.40 14.48
C GLN A 80 12.52 -16.86 14.19
N LEU A 81 11.65 -17.10 13.21
CA LEU A 81 11.18 -18.45 12.86
C LEU A 81 12.27 -19.33 12.23
N LYS A 82 13.15 -18.75 11.41
CA LYS A 82 14.26 -19.45 10.75
C LYS A 82 15.51 -18.57 10.79
N THR A 83 16.66 -19.15 11.10
CA THR A 83 17.96 -18.47 11.08
C THR A 83 18.42 -18.18 9.66
N ASN A 84 18.17 -19.08 8.71
CA ASN A 84 18.42 -18.87 7.29
C ASN A 84 17.11 -18.99 6.48
N PRO A 85 16.46 -17.87 6.10
CA PRO A 85 15.23 -17.90 5.31
C PRO A 85 15.52 -18.15 3.83
N ASN A 86 14.52 -18.65 3.10
CA ASN A 86 14.59 -18.69 1.64
C ASN A 86 14.33 -17.28 1.08
N LEU A 87 15.37 -16.67 0.51
CA LEU A 87 15.36 -15.26 0.08
C LEU A 87 15.02 -15.05 -1.40
N LEU A 88 14.86 -16.10 -2.21
CA LEU A 88 14.76 -15.93 -3.66
C LEU A 88 13.55 -15.06 -4.07
N THR A 89 12.37 -15.36 -3.53
CA THR A 89 11.14 -14.60 -3.80
C THR A 89 11.16 -13.21 -3.16
N HIS A 90 11.72 -13.09 -1.96
CA HIS A 90 11.90 -11.82 -1.27
C HIS A 90 12.84 -10.87 -2.04
N ASN A 91 13.96 -11.37 -2.55
CA ASN A 91 14.93 -10.56 -3.29
C ASN A 91 14.34 -10.10 -4.61
N PHE A 92 13.56 -10.95 -5.29
CA PHE A 92 12.86 -10.55 -6.50
C PHE A 92 11.89 -9.39 -6.25
N SER A 93 11.08 -9.45 -5.19
CA SER A 93 10.14 -8.35 -4.87
C SER A 93 10.87 -7.10 -4.37
N ASN A 94 11.88 -7.25 -3.52
CA ASN A 94 12.61 -6.11 -2.94
C ASN A 94 13.50 -5.38 -3.96
N ILE A 95 14.05 -6.08 -4.96
CA ILE A 95 14.90 -5.50 -6.01
C ILE A 95 14.07 -5.12 -7.25
N LEU A 96 12.76 -4.88 -7.09
CA LEU A 96 11.85 -4.42 -8.16
C LEU A 96 11.90 -5.34 -9.41
N GLY A 97 11.90 -6.65 -9.19
CA GLY A 97 11.98 -7.65 -10.27
C GLY A 97 13.30 -7.61 -11.04
N TYR A 98 14.38 -7.10 -10.43
CA TYR A 98 15.68 -6.86 -11.06
C TYR A 98 15.67 -5.86 -12.22
N PHE A 99 14.57 -5.13 -12.42
CA PHE A 99 14.41 -4.23 -13.55
C PHE A 99 15.47 -3.10 -13.56
N PRO A 100 15.70 -2.35 -12.46
CA PRO A 100 16.71 -1.30 -12.48
C PRO A 100 18.13 -1.87 -12.68
N SER A 101 18.43 -3.02 -12.07
CA SER A 101 19.76 -3.64 -12.20
C SER A 101 20.08 -4.11 -13.61
N ILE A 102 19.06 -4.51 -14.39
CA ILE A 102 19.24 -4.96 -15.76
C ILE A 102 19.15 -3.77 -16.70
N ILE A 103 18.00 -3.08 -16.74
CA ILE A 103 17.71 -2.07 -17.76
C ILE A 103 18.58 -0.82 -17.59
N HIS A 104 18.73 -0.28 -16.38
CA HIS A 104 19.53 0.93 -16.19
C HIS A 104 21.03 0.68 -16.41
N ARG A 105 21.49 -0.58 -16.44
CA ARG A 105 22.88 -0.92 -16.76
C ARG A 105 23.06 -1.32 -18.21
N LEU A 106 22.11 -2.07 -18.78
CA LEU A 106 22.18 -2.59 -20.14
C LEU A 106 22.01 -1.48 -21.18
N VAL A 107 21.03 -0.59 -21.00
CA VAL A 107 20.74 0.47 -21.98
C VAL A 107 21.93 1.43 -22.15
N PRO A 108 22.58 1.95 -21.09
CA PRO A 108 23.79 2.75 -21.26
C PRO A 108 24.95 1.96 -21.84
N LYS A 109 25.11 0.69 -21.48
CA LYS A 109 26.19 -0.14 -22.01
C LYS A 109 26.09 -0.34 -23.52
N ILE A 110 24.87 -0.56 -24.05
CA ILE A 110 24.64 -0.70 -25.48
C ILE A 110 24.90 0.62 -26.21
N ASN A 111 24.49 1.76 -25.64
CA ASN A 111 24.72 3.07 -26.25
C ASN A 111 26.18 3.54 -26.21
N LEU A 112 27.01 2.94 -25.34
CA LEU A 112 28.45 3.24 -25.22
C LEU A 112 29.32 2.33 -26.09
N GLN A 113 28.75 1.27 -26.70
CA GLN A 113 29.41 0.41 -27.70
C GLN A 113 29.06 0.88 -29.11
#